data_AF-A0A497PD24-F1
#
_entry.id   AF-A0A497PD24-F1
#
_cell.length_a   1.000
_cell.length_b   1.000
_cell.length_c   1.000
_cell.angle_alpha   90.00
_cell.angle_beta   90.00
_cell.angle_gamma   90.00
#
_symmetry.space_group_name_H-M   'P 1'
#
loop_
_entity.id
_entity.type
_entity.pdbx_description
1 polymer ?
#
loop_
_entity_poly.entity_id
_entity_poly.type
_entity_poly.pdbx_seq_one_letter_code
_entity_poly.pdbx_strand_id
1 'polypeptide(L)'
;MTDYSTRDLERYRTVSDLRVQKICEYRLFLKQRHGNRTLDASREGAHLHSKVRTAAVAGTNRILAVMILILTVILGALWLLG
;
A
#
# COMPACT_ATOMS: atom_id res chain seq x y z
N MET A 1 6.14 10.95 29.00
CA MET A 1 7.47 10.75 28.38
C MET A 1 7.63 9.26 28.14
N THR A 2 7.20 8.80 26.97
CA THR A 2 7.54 7.50 26.34
C THR A 2 6.83 7.48 24.99
N ASP A 3 7.52 7.93 23.95
CA ASP A 3 7.12 7.63 22.57
C ASP A 3 8.30 6.93 21.91
N TYR A 4 8.40 5.63 22.18
CA TYR A 4 9.27 4.70 21.48
C TYR A 4 8.39 3.98 20.46
N SER A 5 8.55 4.31 19.17
CA SER A 5 8.53 3.36 18.03
C SER A 5 8.11 4.05 16.72
N THR A 6 9.00 4.86 16.11
CA THR A 6 8.93 5.13 14.65
C THR A 6 10.20 5.74 14.05
N ARG A 7 11.36 5.71 14.74
CA ARG A 7 12.60 6.31 14.22
C ARG A 7 13.53 5.37 13.46
N ASP A 8 13.22 4.08 13.36
CA ASP A 8 14.12 3.10 12.71
C ASP A 8 13.78 2.75 11.25
N LEU A 9 12.85 3.49 10.60
CA LEU A 9 12.58 3.36 9.16
C LEU A 9 13.31 4.43 8.31
N GLU A 10 14.16 5.26 8.92
CA GLU A 10 14.75 6.46 8.31
C GLU A 10 15.84 6.20 7.24
N ARG A 11 16.13 4.95 6.87
CA ARG A 11 17.22 4.64 5.91
C ARG A 11 16.81 3.85 4.66
N TYR A 12 15.54 3.74 4.35
CA TYR A 12 15.13 3.24 3.03
C TYR A 12 14.85 4.41 2.09
N ARG A 13 15.80 4.68 1.18
CA ARG A 13 15.55 5.60 0.05
C ARG A 13 14.42 5.02 -0.79
N THR A 14 13.38 5.81 -1.02
CA THR A 14 12.33 5.40 -1.95
C THR A 14 12.91 5.33 -3.37
N VAL A 15 12.33 4.49 -4.24
CA VAL A 15 12.72 4.44 -5.66
C VAL A 15 12.59 5.82 -6.31
N SER A 16 11.62 6.60 -5.87
CA SER A 16 11.42 7.99 -6.29
C SER A 16 12.61 8.88 -5.89
N ASP A 17 13.18 8.70 -4.69
CA ASP A 17 14.35 9.47 -4.25
C ASP A 17 15.61 9.10 -5.02
N LEU A 18 15.81 7.82 -5.34
CA LEU A 18 16.91 7.36 -6.19
C LEU A 18 16.82 7.96 -7.59
N ARG A 19 15.61 8.08 -8.15
CA ARG A 19 15.39 8.76 -9.44
C ARG A 19 15.75 10.24 -9.36
N VAL A 20 15.34 10.94 -8.30
CA VAL A 20 15.68 12.36 -8.10
C VAL A 20 17.20 12.52 -7.97
N GLN A 21 17.88 11.64 -7.22
CA GLN A 21 19.33 11.65 -7.11
C GLN A 21 20.02 11.53 -8.47
N LYS A 22 19.59 10.55 -9.29
CA LYS A 22 20.16 10.31 -10.62
C LYS A 22 20.03 11.52 -11.55
N ILE A 23 18.95 12.29 -11.42
CA ILE A 23 18.70 13.47 -12.25
C ILE A 23 19.43 14.70 -11.71
N CYS A 24 19.36 14.94 -10.40
CA CYS A 24 19.98 16.10 -9.75
C CYS A 24 20.17 15.84 -8.25
N GLU A 25 21.41 15.59 -7.84
CA GLU A 25 21.76 15.33 -6.44
C GLU A 25 21.46 16.52 -5.52
N TYR A 26 21.73 17.75 -5.99
CA TYR A 26 21.46 18.96 -5.23
C TYR A 26 19.96 19.15 -4.94
N ARG A 27 19.09 18.72 -5.87
CA ARG A 27 17.63 18.73 -5.64
C ARG A 27 17.23 17.75 -4.55
N LEU A 28 17.86 16.58 -4.47
CA LEU A 28 17.60 15.63 -3.38
C LEU A 28 18.01 16.23 -2.04
N PHE A 29 19.17 16.88 -1.98
CA PHE A 29 19.64 17.56 -0.77
C PHE A 29 18.63 18.62 -0.29
N LEU A 30 18.15 19.49 -1.19
CA LEU A 30 17.14 20.49 -0.84
C LEU A 30 15.82 19.86 -0.37
N LYS A 31 15.37 18.78 -1.00
CA LYS A 31 14.18 18.03 -0.61
C LYS A 31 14.30 17.44 0.80
N GLN A 32 15.47 16.92 1.17
CA GLN A 32 15.74 16.39 2.50
C GLN A 32 15.82 17.49 3.56
N ARG A 33 16.43 18.63 3.22
CA ARG A 33 16.64 19.75 4.16
C ARG A 33 15.39 20.59 4.41
N HIS A 34 14.57 20.80 3.38
CA HIS A 34 13.41 21.70 3.44
C HIS A 34 12.07 20.95 3.37
N GLY A 35 12.11 19.61 3.25
CA GLY A 35 10.93 18.81 3.04
C GLY A 35 10.40 18.88 1.61
N ASN A 36 9.32 18.14 1.38
CA ASN A 36 8.71 18.01 0.07
C ASN A 36 7.48 18.91 -0.04
N ARG A 37 7.37 19.71 -1.09
CA ARG A 37 6.14 20.47 -1.37
C ARG A 37 5.12 19.54 -2.02
N THR A 38 3.98 19.35 -1.38
CA THR A 38 2.86 18.61 -1.96
C THR A 38 2.13 19.50 -2.95
N LEU A 39 2.09 19.08 -4.22
CA LEU A 39 1.30 19.72 -5.27
C LEU A 39 -0.13 19.15 -5.25
N ASP A 40 -1.12 19.95 -5.64
CA ASP A 40 -2.52 19.51 -5.70
C ASP A 40 -2.71 18.30 -6.61
N ALA A 41 -1.99 18.26 -7.75
CA ALA A 41 -1.97 17.10 -8.65
C ALA A 41 -1.50 15.80 -7.97
N SER A 42 -0.53 15.88 -7.04
CA SER A 42 -0.07 14.71 -6.29
C SER A 42 -1.14 14.22 -5.30
N ARG A 43 -1.92 15.13 -4.73
CA ARG A 43 -3.02 14.81 -3.81
C ARG A 43 -4.18 14.15 -4.57
N GLU A 44 -4.53 14.68 -5.73
CA GLU A 44 -5.58 14.11 -6.58
C GLU A 44 -5.19 12.72 -7.10
N GLY A 45 -3.93 12.56 -7.51
CA GLY A 45 -3.37 11.25 -7.86
C GLY A 45 -3.48 10.25 -6.70
N ALA A 46 -3.02 10.62 -5.49
CA ALA A 46 -3.11 9.75 -4.32
C ALA A 46 -4.57 9.33 -4.00
N HIS A 47 -5.52 10.25 -4.17
CA HIS A 47 -6.93 9.96 -3.99
C HIS A 47 -7.48 8.96 -5.03
N LEU A 48 -7.09 9.10 -6.30
CA LEU A 48 -7.44 8.13 -7.34
C LEU A 48 -6.85 6.75 -7.03
N HIS A 49 -5.58 6.67 -6.63
CA HIS A 49 -4.95 5.41 -6.24
C HIS A 49 -5.67 4.73 -5.05
N SER A 50 -6.14 5.51 -4.07
CA SER A 50 -6.94 4.99 -2.96
C SER A 50 -8.28 4.41 -3.42
N LYS A 51 -8.98 5.10 -4.34
CA LYS A 51 -10.23 4.60 -4.94
C LYS A 51 -10.02 3.31 -5.72
N VAL A 52 -8.96 3.23 -6.53
CA VAL A 52 -8.65 2.01 -7.30
C VAL A 52 -8.30 0.85 -6.35
N ARG A 53 -7.51 1.11 -5.30
CA ARG A 53 -7.15 0.09 -4.31
C ARG A 53 -8.38 -0.47 -3.60
N THR A 54 -9.27 0.39 -3.14
CA THR A 54 -10.50 -0.04 -2.46
C THR A 54 -11.44 -0.80 -3.40
N ALA A 55 -11.57 -0.37 -4.65
CA ALA A 55 -12.34 -1.09 -5.67
C ALA A 55 -11.76 -2.49 -5.97
N ALA A 56 -10.43 -2.60 -6.09
CA ALA A 56 -9.75 -3.87 -6.31
C ALA A 56 -9.96 -4.84 -5.13
N VAL A 57 -9.78 -4.35 -3.90
CA VAL A 57 -9.94 -5.16 -2.68
C VAL A 57 -11.39 -5.62 -2.49
N ALA A 58 -12.37 -4.77 -2.81
CA ALA A 58 -13.78 -5.14 -2.73
C ALA A 58 -14.15 -6.31 -3.67
N GLY A 59 -13.53 -6.38 -4.85
CA GLY A 59 -13.67 -7.52 -5.77
C GLY A 59 -13.04 -8.81 -5.23
N THR A 60 -11.83 -8.71 -4.67
CA THR A 60 -11.10 -9.87 -4.12
C THR A 60 -11.83 -10.51 -2.93
N ASN A 61 -12.39 -9.70 -2.03
CA ASN A 61 -13.06 -10.21 -0.83
C ASN A 61 -14.34 -11.00 -1.15
N ARG A 62 -15.08 -10.60 -2.20
CA ARG A 62 -16.27 -11.34 -2.65
C ARG A 62 -15.92 -12.70 -3.22
N ILE A 63 -14.88 -12.77 -4.06
CA ILE A 63 -14.42 -14.04 -4.65
C ILE A 63 -13.90 -14.98 -3.56
N LEU A 64 -13.13 -14.46 -2.59
CA LEU A 64 -12.64 -15.23 -1.46
C LEU A 64 -13.78 -15.80 -0.60
N ALA A 65 -14.81 -15.00 -0.30
CA ALA A 65 -15.96 -15.43 0.48
C ALA A 65 -16.75 -16.55 -0.21
N VAL A 66 -16.95 -16.47 -1.53
CA VAL A 66 -17.62 -17.52 -2.31
C VAL A 66 -16.81 -18.82 -2.33
N MET A 67 -15.48 -18.72 -2.50
CA MET A 67 -14.57 -19.86 -2.43
C MET A 67 -14.64 -20.58 -1.08
N ILE A 68 -14.64 -19.83 0.03
CA ILE A 68 -14.74 -20.40 1.38
C ILE A 68 -16.08 -21.12 1.55
N LEU A 69 -17.19 -20.52 1.08
CA LEU A 69 -18.51 -21.12 1.19
C LEU A 69 -18.58 -22.46 0.44
N ILE A 70 -18.08 -22.52 -0.80
CA ILE A 70 -18.02 -23.76 -1.58
C ILE A 70 -17.19 -24.83 -0.87
N LEU A 71 -16.01 -24.46 -0.33
CA LEU A 71 -15.15 -25.37 0.40
C LEU A 71 -15.85 -25.98 1.63
N THR A 72 -16.57 -25.16 2.40
CA THR A 72 -17.31 -25.64 3.57
C THR A 72 -18.43 -26.60 3.22
N VAL A 73 -19.13 -26.38 2.10
CA VAL A 73 -20.18 -27.28 1.61
C VAL A 73 -19.57 -28.63 1.20
N ILE A 74 -18.44 -28.65 0.49
CA ILE A 74 -17.76 -29.87 0.07
C ILE A 74 -17.30 -30.68 1.28
N LEU A 75 -16.68 -30.03 2.27
CA LEU A 75 -16.24 -30.66 3.51
C LEU A 75 -17.42 -31.26 4.29
N GLY A 76 -18.53 -30.54 4.39
CA GLY A 76 -19.74 -31.04 5.04
C GLY A 76 -20.35 -32.24 4.32
N ALA A 77 -20.38 -32.23 2.98
CA ALA A 77 -20.87 -33.34 2.19
C ALA A 77 -19.97 -34.58 2.31
N LEU A 78 -18.65 -34.41 2.27
CA LEU A 78 -17.68 -35.49 2.51
C LEU A 78 -17.86 -36.13 3.88
N TRP A 79 -18.17 -35.34 4.92
CA TRP A 79 -18.40 -35.85 6.26
C TRP A 79 -19.70 -36.65 6.42
N LEU A 80 -20.72 -36.34 5.61
CA LEU A 80 -22.00 -37.07 5.61
C LEU A 80 -21.96 -38.36 4.77
N LEU A 81 -21.10 -38.41 3.76
CA LEU A 81 -20.99 -39.52 2.80
C LEU A 81 -19.87 -40.51 3.13
N GLY A 82 -18.84 -40.09 3.89
CA GLY A 82 -17.76 -40.94 4.39
C GLY A 82 -18.02 -41.41 5.81
#